data_AF-A0A8K0A915-F1
#
_entry.id   AF-A0A8K0A915-F1
#
_cell.length_a   1.000
_cell.length_b   1.000
_cell.length_c   1.000
_cell.angle_alpha   90.00
_cell.angle_beta   90.00
_cell.angle_gamma   90.00
#
_symmetry.space_group_name_H-M   'P 1'
#
loop_
_entity.id
_entity.type
_entity.pdbx_description
1 polymer ?
#
loop_
_entity_poly.entity_id
_entity_poly.type
_entity_poly.pdbx_seq_one_letter_code
_entity_poly.pdbx_strand_id
1 'polypeptide(L)'
;MAGCNSTSRAVCVFVVLILVLTGGGSDAAVVSTTHGDVRGSEFLTASVVGNAVFDRVFTFKGIPYAAPPVGDLRWRPPQDPGSWTGVRDVTEFGSRCPQIEFPLPHPIYSEVLAFRSNFSSEDCLFLNVYTPNVSATANLPVMVWFHGGGWLGGSGAGYPAEVPTSLHNVVMVTVNYRLGNLGFLQTRDDDAPGNFGLLDMIKSLEWVRSNIRNFGGDPDRVTIFGESAGGWAVSLLVMSPMATGLFHRAISQSGVAGVPVTQRGDLTQTESLALSVNCSTAFYDDMMSCLRGLPTEDVSTLMIPTVVIDRRFLLQSPWDLMNHKFINRVDYLLGTNNDEFGFYLSSEYPYIDADGMTRAEFETYLPYDLQQIADQYLGGNVDTILQPVMDEYLDPGMADDPIYLRDQYLQLLMDAWFTAPTVMMAKAESGMPAIAWEAPRSRVYQYELQHSASVFSFRPPYTKVDHTDDLFFVFGIPLLRDVTGNSWKYSFTQEERDLSLDMMAYWVNFATNGDPNDSTGAARMRDMVHWPRYTSSSQSYLQLDVTSSADVRLRESRMKFWNEEVPRLMGMHVHNHRARAGFNAGTHGAPRSLSVLAFMLVMFYLLA
;
A
#
# COMPACT_ATOMS: atom_id res chain seq x y z
N MET A 1 14.21 28.66 58.90
CA MET A 1 14.35 29.35 60.20
C MET A 1 13.57 30.64 60.12
N ALA A 2 12.50 30.75 60.92
CA ALA A 2 11.70 31.96 61.03
C ALA A 2 12.36 32.93 62.03
N GLY A 3 12.23 34.22 61.74
CA GLY A 3 12.51 35.28 62.70
C GLY A 3 12.73 36.62 62.02
N CYS A 4 11.72 37.50 62.02
CA CYS A 4 11.88 38.81 62.65
C CYS A 4 10.54 39.54 62.74
N ASN A 5 10.37 40.21 63.86
CA ASN A 5 9.19 40.96 64.27
C ASN A 5 9.40 42.47 64.01
N SER A 6 8.27 43.15 63.85
CA SER A 6 8.01 44.57 64.16
C SER A 6 8.37 45.70 63.18
N THR A 7 7.28 46.39 62.81
CA THR A 7 7.12 47.85 62.72
C THR A 7 7.83 48.63 61.61
N SER A 8 7.09 48.89 60.54
CA SER A 8 6.90 50.25 59.98
C SER A 8 5.74 50.22 58.97
N ARG A 9 4.70 51.03 59.23
CA ARG A 9 3.57 51.24 58.31
C ARG A 9 4.05 52.02 57.09
N ALA A 10 4.16 51.36 55.94
CA ALA A 10 4.17 51.99 54.64
C ALA A 10 3.08 51.35 53.79
N VAL A 11 2.12 52.18 53.35
CA VAL A 11 1.04 51.80 52.46
C VAL A 11 1.64 51.54 51.08
N CYS A 12 1.80 50.28 50.70
CA CYS A 12 2.06 49.88 49.32
C CYS A 12 0.72 49.52 48.66
N VAL A 13 0.27 50.39 47.77
CA VAL A 13 -0.80 50.09 46.81
C VAL A 13 -0.25 49.05 45.83
N PHE A 14 -0.61 47.78 46.01
CA PHE A 14 -0.39 46.75 44.99
C PHE A 14 -1.51 46.87 43.95
N VAL A 15 -1.21 47.51 42.83
CA VAL A 15 -1.99 47.31 41.60
C VAL A 15 -1.72 45.89 41.13
N VAL A 16 -2.64 44.97 41.43
CA VAL A 16 -2.66 43.65 40.80
C VAL A 16 -3.13 43.89 39.36
N LEU A 17 -2.19 44.02 38.43
CA LEU A 17 -2.47 43.81 37.02
C LEU A 17 -2.86 42.35 36.85
N ILE A 18 -4.17 42.08 36.82
CA ILE A 18 -4.68 40.83 36.26
C ILE A 18 -4.42 40.93 34.75
N LEU A 19 -3.27 40.43 34.32
CA LEU A 19 -3.09 40.00 32.95
C LEU A 19 -4.05 38.82 32.76
N VAL A 20 -5.23 39.13 32.25
CA VAL A 20 -6.03 38.14 31.52
C VAL A 20 -5.17 37.80 30.31
N LEU A 21 -4.35 36.76 30.46
CA LEU A 21 -3.88 35.96 29.33
C LEU A 21 -5.15 35.41 28.72
N THR A 22 -5.71 36.15 27.75
CA THR A 22 -6.46 35.53 26.69
C THR A 22 -5.46 34.58 26.04
N GLY A 23 -5.49 33.32 26.48
CA GLY A 23 -4.84 32.27 25.72
C GLY A 23 -5.36 32.41 24.31
N GLY A 24 -4.47 32.78 23.39
CA GLY A 24 -4.77 32.70 21.97
C GLY A 24 -5.04 31.25 21.69
N GLY A 25 -6.31 30.84 21.77
CA GLY A 25 -6.75 29.60 21.18
C GLY A 25 -6.34 29.70 19.73
N SER A 26 -5.46 28.81 19.29
CA SER A 26 -5.26 28.60 17.87
C SER A 26 -6.66 28.36 17.29
N ASP A 27 -7.14 29.25 16.43
CA ASP A 27 -8.39 29.04 15.70
C ASP A 27 -8.17 27.80 14.82
N ALA A 28 -8.52 26.65 15.37
CA ALA A 28 -8.41 25.36 14.69
C ALA A 28 -9.20 25.42 13.38
N ALA A 29 -8.55 25.08 12.27
CA ALA A 29 -9.15 25.21 10.94
C ALA A 29 -10.45 24.41 10.85
N VAL A 30 -11.56 25.12 10.57
CA VAL A 30 -12.85 24.51 10.29
C VAL A 30 -13.05 24.47 8.77
N VAL A 31 -13.37 23.29 8.25
CA VAL A 31 -13.56 23.05 6.81
C VAL A 31 -14.93 22.39 6.60
N SER A 32 -15.69 22.89 5.63
CA SER A 32 -16.98 22.29 5.27
C SER A 32 -16.79 21.09 4.33
N THR A 33 -17.49 20.00 4.62
CA THR A 33 -17.61 18.83 3.73
C THR A 33 -19.06 18.68 3.26
N THR A 34 -19.32 17.79 2.32
CA THR A 34 -20.67 17.46 1.85
C THR A 34 -21.57 16.89 2.95
N HIS A 35 -21.01 16.38 4.04
CA HIS A 35 -21.74 15.74 5.14
C HIS A 35 -21.79 16.56 6.43
N GLY A 36 -21.04 17.66 6.51
CA GLY A 36 -20.98 18.55 7.67
C GLY A 36 -19.62 19.21 7.85
N ASP A 37 -19.52 20.12 8.80
CA ASP A 37 -18.27 20.84 9.10
C ASP A 37 -17.34 20.00 9.97
N VAL A 38 -16.03 20.10 9.71
CA VAL A 38 -14.99 19.40 10.48
C VAL A 38 -13.94 20.38 11.00
N ARG A 39 -13.44 20.16 12.23
CA ARG A 39 -12.36 20.93 12.86
C ARG A 39 -11.11 20.08 12.95
N GLY A 40 -10.04 20.51 12.28
CA GLY A 40 -8.72 19.89 12.36
C GLY A 40 -7.84 20.48 13.47
N SER A 41 -6.56 20.16 13.42
CA SER A 41 -5.50 20.71 14.28
C SER A 41 -4.32 21.21 13.43
N GLU A 42 -3.38 21.91 14.07
CA GLU A 42 -2.14 22.35 13.42
C GLU A 42 -0.96 21.52 13.95
N PHE A 43 -0.14 21.01 13.03
CA PHE A 43 1.15 20.39 13.31
C PHE A 43 2.27 21.41 13.03
N LEU A 44 2.99 21.83 14.08
CA LEU A 44 4.11 22.77 13.96
C LEU A 44 5.39 22.03 13.53
N THR A 45 6.03 22.50 12.46
CA THR A 45 7.08 21.74 11.76
C THR A 45 8.49 22.12 12.20
N ALA A 46 8.70 23.36 12.63
CA ALA A 46 10.01 23.98 12.82
C ALA A 46 10.95 23.21 13.78
N SER A 47 10.40 22.50 14.77
CA SER A 47 11.18 21.70 15.73
C SER A 47 11.23 20.21 15.41
N VAL A 48 10.39 19.70 14.50
CA VAL A 48 10.17 18.26 14.31
C VAL A 48 10.65 17.77 12.94
N VAL A 49 10.64 18.64 11.92
CA VAL A 49 11.01 18.29 10.55
C VAL A 49 12.18 19.15 10.08
N GLY A 50 13.30 18.50 9.74
CA GLY A 50 14.43 19.18 9.12
C GLY A 50 14.07 19.77 7.77
N ASN A 51 14.45 21.04 7.55
CA ASN A 51 14.27 21.77 6.28
C ASN A 51 12.81 22.02 5.87
N ALA A 52 11.85 21.96 6.82
CA ALA A 52 10.45 22.29 6.54
C ALA A 52 10.32 23.65 5.84
N VAL A 53 9.47 23.69 4.81
CA VAL A 53 9.19 24.90 4.02
C VAL A 53 8.01 25.66 4.62
N PHE A 54 7.03 24.95 5.16
CA PHE A 54 5.88 25.53 5.86
C PHE A 54 6.09 25.42 7.37
N ASP A 55 5.85 26.50 8.11
CA ASP A 55 5.94 26.53 9.58
C ASP A 55 4.90 25.63 10.27
N ARG A 56 3.82 25.30 9.55
CA ARG A 56 2.73 24.44 10.03
C ARG A 56 2.09 23.64 8.90
N VAL A 57 1.49 22.52 9.27
CA VAL A 57 0.59 21.71 8.44
C VAL A 57 -0.76 21.60 9.15
N PHE A 58 -1.86 21.83 8.42
CA PHE A 58 -3.19 21.54 8.95
C PHE A 58 -3.47 20.05 8.81
N THR A 59 -3.91 19.42 9.91
CA THR A 59 -4.22 17.99 9.94
C THR A 59 -5.67 17.75 10.36
N PHE A 60 -6.37 16.90 9.60
CA PHE A 60 -7.73 16.46 9.87
C PHE A 60 -7.71 14.94 9.91
N LYS A 61 -7.83 14.35 11.08
CA LYS A 61 -7.65 12.92 11.34
C LYS A 61 -8.99 12.31 11.76
N GLY A 62 -9.33 11.15 11.21
CA GLY A 62 -10.57 10.46 11.54
C GLY A 62 -11.83 11.05 10.88
N ILE A 63 -11.74 11.55 9.64
CA ILE A 63 -12.92 11.98 8.89
C ILE A 63 -13.65 10.72 8.36
N PRO A 64 -14.94 10.50 8.69
CA PRO A 64 -15.69 9.39 8.11
C PRO A 64 -15.98 9.67 6.63
N TYR A 65 -15.53 8.78 5.74
CA TYR A 65 -15.85 8.87 4.30
C TYR A 65 -16.99 7.94 3.89
N ALA A 66 -17.37 7.00 4.76
CA ALA A 66 -18.46 6.06 4.57
C ALA A 66 -19.18 5.79 5.91
N ALA A 67 -20.39 5.24 5.83
CA ALA A 67 -21.11 4.73 7.00
C ALA A 67 -20.38 3.53 7.63
N PRO A 68 -20.49 3.32 8.95
CA PRO A 68 -19.89 2.15 9.62
C PRO A 68 -20.40 0.83 9.00
N PRO A 69 -19.53 -0.07 8.51
CA PRO A 69 -19.91 -1.31 7.86
C PRO A 69 -20.27 -2.42 8.88
N VAL A 70 -21.10 -2.09 9.87
CA VAL A 70 -21.49 -2.98 10.98
C VAL A 70 -22.87 -3.58 10.79
N GLY A 71 -23.14 -4.71 11.46
CA GLY A 71 -24.45 -5.38 11.44
C GLY A 71 -24.85 -5.77 10.00
N ASP A 72 -26.00 -5.28 9.54
CA ASP A 72 -26.51 -5.57 8.19
C ASP A 72 -25.62 -4.99 7.07
N LEU A 73 -24.79 -4.00 7.37
CA LEU A 73 -23.81 -3.42 6.43
C LEU A 73 -22.50 -4.23 6.36
N ARG A 74 -22.31 -5.22 7.24
CA ARG A 74 -21.18 -6.16 7.13
C ARG A 74 -21.32 -6.96 5.83
N TRP A 75 -20.25 -7.00 5.05
CA TRP A 75 -20.21 -7.56 3.69
C TRP A 75 -21.25 -6.94 2.75
N ARG A 76 -21.38 -5.62 2.80
CA ARG A 76 -22.08 -4.80 1.80
C ARG A 76 -21.16 -3.73 1.22
N PRO A 77 -21.45 -3.20 0.02
CA PRO A 77 -20.80 -2.00 -0.50
C PRO A 77 -20.87 -0.84 0.51
N PRO A 78 -19.81 -0.02 0.64
CA PRO A 78 -19.82 1.14 1.54
C PRO A 78 -20.93 2.12 1.15
N GLN A 79 -21.59 2.69 2.14
CA GLN A 79 -22.66 3.68 1.97
C GLN A 79 -22.16 5.07 2.39
N ASP A 80 -22.86 6.13 1.97
CA ASP A 80 -22.56 7.49 2.43
C ASP A 80 -22.69 7.58 3.97
N PRO A 81 -21.79 8.32 4.65
CA PRO A 81 -21.93 8.56 6.07
C PRO A 81 -23.16 9.43 6.34
N GLY A 82 -23.80 9.24 7.50
CA GLY A 82 -24.86 10.13 7.93
C GLY A 82 -24.33 11.56 8.11
N SER A 83 -25.08 12.56 7.63
CA SER A 83 -24.74 13.97 7.85
C SER A 83 -24.84 14.34 9.34
N TRP A 84 -24.02 15.30 9.77
CA TRP A 84 -24.06 15.84 11.13
C TRP A 84 -24.33 17.35 11.14
N THR A 85 -24.95 17.83 12.21
CA THR A 85 -25.12 19.25 12.48
C THR A 85 -24.02 19.77 13.39
N GLY A 86 -23.56 20.99 13.16
CA GLY A 86 -22.45 21.58 13.91
C GLY A 86 -21.09 21.12 13.38
N VAL A 87 -20.04 21.33 14.19
CA VAL A 87 -18.66 21.04 13.81
C VAL A 87 -18.19 19.76 14.49
N ARG A 88 -17.77 18.76 13.71
CA ARG A 88 -17.17 17.52 14.21
C ARG A 88 -15.67 17.70 14.41
N ASP A 89 -15.18 17.37 15.60
CA ASP A 89 -13.75 17.39 15.86
C ASP A 89 -13.07 16.17 15.22
N VAL A 90 -12.06 16.44 14.39
CA VAL A 90 -11.26 15.45 13.64
C VAL A 90 -9.78 15.71 13.92
N THR A 91 -9.43 15.82 15.20
CA THR A 91 -8.06 16.11 15.66
C THR A 91 -7.26 14.84 15.95
N GLU A 92 -7.93 13.69 16.09
CA GLU A 92 -7.38 12.39 16.44
C GLU A 92 -7.71 11.34 15.39
N PHE A 93 -6.88 10.32 15.24
CA PHE A 93 -7.14 9.24 14.29
C PHE A 93 -8.43 8.48 14.63
N GLY A 94 -9.18 8.09 13.60
CA GLY A 94 -10.26 7.12 13.74
C GLY A 94 -9.71 5.72 14.08
N SER A 95 -10.62 4.80 14.42
CA SER A 95 -10.26 3.40 14.63
C SER A 95 -9.67 2.78 13.35
N ARG A 96 -8.67 1.91 13.51
CA ARG A 96 -8.20 1.04 12.42
C ARG A 96 -9.16 -0.12 12.23
N CYS A 97 -9.12 -0.72 11.04
CA CYS A 97 -9.96 -1.87 10.75
C CYS A 97 -9.46 -3.12 11.51
N PRO A 98 -10.37 -4.05 11.83
CA PRO A 98 -10.02 -5.27 12.55
C PRO A 98 -9.05 -6.11 11.75
N GLN A 99 -8.01 -6.57 12.42
CA GLN A 99 -6.88 -7.30 11.86
C GLN A 99 -6.21 -8.12 12.96
N ILE A 100 -5.52 -9.17 12.56
CA ILE A 100 -4.67 -9.92 13.48
C ILE A 100 -3.34 -9.17 13.61
N GLU A 101 -2.84 -9.04 14.84
CA GLU A 101 -1.54 -8.43 15.08
C GLU A 101 -0.43 -9.38 14.62
N PHE A 102 0.44 -8.90 13.74
CA PHE A 102 1.64 -9.60 13.32
C PHE A 102 2.84 -9.06 14.09
N PRO A 103 3.69 -9.91 14.68
CA PRO A 103 4.92 -9.46 15.29
C PRO A 103 5.81 -8.83 14.22
N LEU A 104 6.14 -7.55 14.38
CA LEU A 104 7.12 -6.89 13.51
C LEU A 104 8.52 -7.38 13.88
N PRO A 105 9.42 -7.61 12.91
CA PRO A 105 10.71 -8.24 13.16
C PRO A 105 11.67 -7.33 13.94
N HIS A 106 11.38 -6.03 14.04
CA HIS A 106 12.16 -5.07 14.80
C HIS A 106 11.32 -3.88 15.29
N PRO A 107 11.58 -3.30 16.49
CA PRO A 107 10.80 -2.19 17.02
C PRO A 107 10.76 -0.94 16.12
N ILE A 108 11.74 -0.76 15.23
CA ILE A 108 11.76 0.39 14.31
C ILE A 108 10.50 0.46 13.45
N TYR A 109 10.01 -0.68 12.95
CA TYR A 109 8.79 -0.70 12.15
C TYR A 109 7.59 -0.28 13.00
N SER A 110 7.53 -0.71 14.27
CA SER A 110 6.46 -0.28 15.18
C SER A 110 6.55 1.19 15.60
N GLU A 111 7.74 1.70 15.86
CA GLU A 111 7.93 3.05 16.39
C GLU A 111 7.85 4.12 15.31
N VAL A 112 8.16 3.75 14.07
CA VAL A 112 8.25 4.67 12.93
C VAL A 112 7.05 4.54 11.99
N LEU A 113 6.65 3.31 11.68
CA LEU A 113 5.60 3.00 10.69
C LEU A 113 4.28 2.51 11.33
N ALA A 114 4.23 2.20 12.63
CA ALA A 114 3.04 1.59 13.20
C ALA A 114 2.05 2.53 13.90
N PHE A 115 0.78 2.21 13.62
CA PHE A 115 -0.43 2.31 14.41
C PHE A 115 -0.47 3.43 15.46
N ARG A 116 -0.44 4.69 14.99
CA ARG A 116 -0.83 5.86 15.80
C ARG A 116 -2.32 5.83 16.26
N SER A 117 -3.05 4.76 15.95
CA SER A 117 -4.38 4.43 16.45
C SER A 117 -4.36 3.07 17.15
N ASN A 118 -4.53 3.08 18.47
CA ASN A 118 -4.55 1.87 19.30
C ASN A 118 -5.93 1.17 19.31
N PHE A 119 -6.94 1.77 18.68
CA PHE A 119 -8.32 1.29 18.73
C PHE A 119 -8.69 0.59 17.42
N SER A 120 -9.14 -0.66 17.54
CA SER A 120 -9.65 -1.48 16.44
C SER A 120 -11.18 -1.57 16.53
N SER A 121 -11.88 -1.40 15.41
CA SER A 121 -13.35 -1.45 15.34
C SER A 121 -13.78 -1.74 13.90
N GLU A 122 -14.92 -2.41 13.69
CA GLU A 122 -15.53 -2.48 12.34
C GLU A 122 -16.00 -1.12 11.83
N ASP A 123 -16.33 -0.18 12.72
CA ASP A 123 -16.41 1.23 12.37
C ASP A 123 -15.00 1.79 12.18
N CYS A 124 -14.44 1.61 10.97
CA CYS A 124 -13.07 1.98 10.63
C CYS A 124 -12.91 2.75 9.31
N LEU A 125 -14.00 3.09 8.61
CA LEU A 125 -13.97 3.74 7.28
C LEU A 125 -13.70 5.24 7.41
N PHE A 126 -12.49 5.55 7.86
CA PHE A 126 -11.97 6.88 8.08
C PHE A 126 -10.81 7.19 7.13
N LEU A 127 -10.67 8.48 6.80
CA LEU A 127 -9.49 9.02 6.14
C LEU A 127 -8.92 10.19 6.94
N ASN A 128 -7.67 10.52 6.64
CA ASN A 128 -6.97 11.66 7.22
C ASN A 128 -6.47 12.58 6.10
N VAL A 129 -6.53 13.89 6.29
CA VAL A 129 -6.08 14.91 5.34
C VAL A 129 -5.00 15.77 5.98
N TYR A 130 -3.91 15.99 5.25
CA TYR A 130 -2.77 16.84 5.63
C TYR A 130 -2.59 17.87 4.53
N THR A 131 -2.61 19.15 4.88
CA THR A 131 -2.53 20.23 3.89
C THR A 131 -1.74 21.43 4.43
N PRO A 132 -0.90 22.09 3.61
CA PRO A 132 -0.25 23.33 4.02
C PRO A 132 -1.20 24.54 3.91
N ASN A 133 -2.36 24.40 3.23
CA ASN A 133 -3.26 25.51 2.96
C ASN A 133 -4.72 25.04 2.81
N VAL A 134 -5.63 25.59 3.62
CA VAL A 134 -7.07 25.28 3.60
C VAL A 134 -7.90 26.18 2.67
N SER A 135 -7.27 27.06 1.89
CA SER A 135 -7.97 27.90 0.92
C SER A 135 -8.48 27.07 -0.25
N ALA A 136 -9.79 27.14 -0.54
CA ALA A 136 -10.41 26.44 -1.66
C ALA A 136 -9.89 26.82 -3.06
N THR A 137 -9.07 27.88 -3.15
CA THR A 137 -8.43 28.35 -4.38
C THR A 137 -6.94 27.99 -4.46
N ALA A 138 -6.39 27.29 -3.46
CA ALA A 138 -4.99 26.89 -3.46
C ALA A 138 -4.66 25.90 -4.58
N ASN A 139 -5.63 25.06 -4.97
CA ASN A 139 -5.55 24.08 -6.06
C ASN A 139 -4.26 23.26 -6.01
N LEU A 140 -3.94 22.64 -4.89
CA LEU A 140 -2.72 21.84 -4.71
C LEU A 140 -2.89 20.41 -5.27
N PRO A 141 -1.82 19.77 -5.80
CA PRO A 141 -1.89 18.36 -6.15
C PRO A 141 -2.27 17.51 -4.93
N VAL A 142 -3.05 16.45 -5.14
CA VAL A 142 -3.53 15.56 -4.07
C VAL A 142 -2.90 14.18 -4.24
N MET A 143 -2.31 13.65 -3.18
CA MET A 143 -1.77 12.29 -3.13
C MET A 143 -2.56 11.45 -2.13
N VAL A 144 -3.21 10.39 -2.60
CA VAL A 144 -4.06 9.51 -1.79
C VAL A 144 -3.35 8.17 -1.56
N TRP A 145 -3.02 7.91 -0.30
CA TRP A 145 -2.28 6.75 0.16
C TRP A 145 -3.21 5.59 0.53
N PHE A 146 -2.95 4.42 -0.07
CA PHE A 146 -3.48 3.14 0.34
C PHE A 146 -2.37 2.29 0.94
N HIS A 147 -2.52 1.89 2.20
CA HIS A 147 -1.49 1.14 2.93
C HIS A 147 -1.38 -0.32 2.46
N GLY A 148 -0.21 -0.91 2.66
CA GLY A 148 0.08 -2.34 2.47
C GLY A 148 -0.41 -3.23 3.62
N GLY A 149 0.20 -4.42 3.75
CA GLY A 149 -0.13 -5.39 4.81
C GLY A 149 -0.88 -6.64 4.32
N GLY A 150 -0.71 -7.03 3.06
CA GLY A 150 -1.26 -8.29 2.51
C GLY A 150 -2.78 -8.40 2.57
N TRP A 151 -3.52 -7.27 2.58
CA TRP A 151 -4.95 -7.18 2.90
C TRP A 151 -5.35 -7.62 4.32
N LEU A 152 -4.41 -8.05 5.14
CA LEU A 152 -4.65 -8.62 6.47
C LEU A 152 -4.46 -7.59 7.57
N GLY A 153 -3.53 -6.65 7.39
CA GLY A 153 -3.18 -5.65 8.38
C GLY A 153 -2.88 -4.28 7.77
N GLY A 154 -2.58 -3.31 8.64
CA GLY A 154 -2.23 -1.94 8.27
C GLY A 154 -3.27 -0.89 8.67
N SER A 155 -2.90 0.38 8.55
CA SER A 155 -3.78 1.54 8.77
C SER A 155 -3.19 2.79 8.14
N GLY A 156 -4.04 3.66 7.61
CA GLY A 156 -3.64 5.00 7.14
C GLY A 156 -3.03 5.89 8.24
N ALA A 157 -3.21 5.56 9.52
CA ALA A 157 -2.60 6.31 10.64
C ALA A 157 -1.09 6.04 10.84
N GLY A 158 -0.54 5.01 10.18
CA GLY A 158 0.86 4.59 10.36
C GLY A 158 1.92 5.49 9.70
N TYR A 159 1.51 6.46 8.89
CA TYR A 159 2.41 7.17 7.99
C TYR A 159 2.50 8.67 8.34
N PRO A 160 3.70 9.25 8.53
CA PRO A 160 3.87 10.65 8.91
C PRO A 160 3.71 11.57 7.69
N ALA A 161 2.52 11.59 7.11
CA ALA A 161 2.19 12.40 5.94
C ALA A 161 2.36 13.92 6.16
N GLU A 162 2.44 14.37 7.41
CA GLU A 162 2.84 15.73 7.76
C GLU A 162 4.24 16.11 7.24
N VAL A 163 5.17 15.17 7.11
CA VAL A 163 6.55 15.44 6.68
C VAL A 163 6.61 15.87 5.21
N PRO A 164 6.16 15.06 4.22
CA PRO A 164 6.14 15.52 2.83
C PRO A 164 5.27 16.78 2.64
N THR A 165 4.14 16.87 3.36
CA THR A 165 3.27 18.06 3.32
C THR A 165 3.96 19.34 3.84
N SER A 166 4.86 19.22 4.81
CA SER A 166 5.62 20.36 5.36
C SER A 166 6.74 20.84 4.44
N LEU A 167 7.18 19.99 3.50
CA LEU A 167 8.30 20.26 2.59
C LEU A 167 7.82 20.65 1.19
N HIS A 168 6.61 20.22 0.81
CA HIS A 168 6.10 20.33 -0.55
C HIS A 168 4.67 20.88 -0.59
N ASN A 169 4.34 21.60 -1.66
CA ASN A 169 2.99 22.09 -1.94
C ASN A 169 2.08 20.93 -2.39
N VAL A 170 1.69 20.06 -1.47
CA VAL A 170 0.87 18.86 -1.74
C VAL A 170 -0.15 18.64 -0.64
N VAL A 171 -1.32 18.11 -0.99
CA VAL A 171 -2.29 17.59 -0.03
C VAL A 171 -2.14 16.08 0.04
N MET A 172 -1.82 15.56 1.23
CA MET A 172 -1.75 14.12 1.45
C MET A 172 -3.06 13.63 2.08
N VAL A 173 -3.58 12.52 1.57
CA VAL A 173 -4.73 11.82 2.13
C VAL A 173 -4.33 10.39 2.46
N THR A 174 -4.59 9.91 3.67
CA THR A 174 -4.34 8.50 4.04
C THR A 174 -5.65 7.81 4.37
N VAL A 175 -5.88 6.61 3.86
CA VAL A 175 -7.19 5.93 3.94
C VAL A 175 -7.09 4.62 4.73
N ASN A 176 -8.05 4.36 5.61
CA ASN A 176 -8.35 3.00 6.10
C ASN A 176 -9.40 2.35 5.21
N TYR A 177 -9.28 1.05 4.97
CA TYR A 177 -10.24 0.24 4.19
C TYR A 177 -10.40 -1.14 4.87
N ARG A 178 -11.53 -1.83 4.65
CA ARG A 178 -11.76 -3.14 5.30
C ARG A 178 -10.72 -4.18 4.88
N LEU A 179 -10.30 -5.01 5.85
CA LEU A 179 -9.23 -6.01 5.74
C LEU A 179 -9.77 -7.44 5.95
N GLY A 180 -8.96 -8.44 5.60
CA GLY A 180 -9.24 -9.86 5.79
C GLY A 180 -10.59 -10.28 5.22
N ASN A 181 -11.28 -11.18 5.91
CA ASN A 181 -12.63 -11.61 5.52
C ASN A 181 -13.63 -10.44 5.55
N LEU A 182 -13.47 -9.43 6.41
CA LEU A 182 -14.40 -8.29 6.43
C LEU A 182 -14.36 -7.49 5.13
N GLY A 183 -13.18 -7.39 4.52
CA GLY A 183 -12.95 -6.66 3.27
C GLY A 183 -13.13 -7.50 2.00
N PHE A 184 -12.96 -8.81 2.07
CA PHE A 184 -12.75 -9.62 0.86
C PHE A 184 -13.49 -10.96 0.83
N LEU A 185 -14.32 -11.27 1.85
CA LEU A 185 -15.16 -12.47 1.81
C LEU A 185 -16.13 -12.42 0.62
N GLN A 186 -16.36 -13.58 0.01
CA GLN A 186 -17.20 -13.67 -1.19
C GLN A 186 -18.66 -13.91 -0.83
N THR A 187 -19.56 -13.29 -1.56
CA THR A 187 -21.01 -13.38 -1.34
C THR A 187 -21.72 -13.67 -2.67
N ARG A 188 -22.99 -14.09 -2.59
CA ARG A 188 -23.90 -14.19 -3.76
C ARG A 188 -24.71 -12.90 -3.95
N ASP A 189 -24.35 -11.83 -3.25
CA ASP A 189 -25.13 -10.59 -3.31
C ASP A 189 -24.85 -9.90 -4.65
N ASP A 190 -25.89 -9.74 -5.47
CA ASP A 190 -25.78 -9.14 -6.81
C ASP A 190 -25.21 -7.72 -6.78
N ASP A 191 -25.39 -7.01 -5.67
CA ASP A 191 -24.84 -5.66 -5.48
C ASP A 191 -23.30 -5.66 -5.40
N ALA A 192 -22.70 -6.63 -4.72
CA ALA A 192 -21.26 -6.85 -4.74
C ALA A 192 -20.94 -8.25 -4.17
N PRO A 193 -20.37 -9.16 -4.98
CA PRO A 193 -20.06 -10.52 -4.55
C PRO A 193 -18.76 -10.63 -3.73
N GLY A 194 -18.17 -9.51 -3.30
CA GLY A 194 -16.87 -9.43 -2.63
C GLY A 194 -16.21 -8.06 -2.85
N ASN A 195 -14.88 -8.00 -2.77
CA ASN A 195 -14.08 -6.80 -3.04
C ASN A 195 -14.45 -5.57 -2.19
N PHE A 196 -15.07 -5.76 -1.03
CA PHE A 196 -15.56 -4.67 -0.20
C PHE A 196 -14.47 -3.66 0.19
N GLY A 197 -13.25 -4.12 0.51
CA GLY A 197 -12.10 -3.25 0.78
C GLY A 197 -11.70 -2.39 -0.43
N LEU A 198 -11.83 -2.89 -1.66
CA LEU A 198 -11.59 -2.11 -2.89
C LEU A 198 -12.73 -1.13 -3.16
N LEU A 199 -13.97 -1.51 -2.85
CA LEU A 199 -15.12 -0.61 -2.92
C LEU A 199 -15.02 0.52 -1.88
N ASP A 200 -14.45 0.25 -0.70
CA ASP A 200 -14.12 1.26 0.31
C ASP A 200 -13.12 2.29 -0.25
N MET A 201 -12.09 1.84 -0.96
CA MET A 201 -11.14 2.73 -1.63
C MET A 201 -11.82 3.59 -2.69
N ILE A 202 -12.71 3.04 -3.53
CA ILE A 202 -13.52 3.82 -4.47
C ILE A 202 -14.32 4.88 -3.73
N LYS A 203 -14.98 4.51 -2.62
CA LYS A 203 -15.78 5.44 -1.83
C LYS A 203 -14.94 6.57 -1.23
N SER A 204 -13.73 6.27 -0.79
CA SER A 204 -12.79 7.29 -0.32
C SER A 204 -12.38 8.26 -1.44
N LEU A 205 -12.23 7.78 -2.67
CA LEU A 205 -11.91 8.63 -3.83
C LEU A 205 -13.10 9.48 -4.28
N GLU A 206 -14.34 8.96 -4.20
CA GLU A 206 -15.55 9.75 -4.37
C GLU A 206 -15.65 10.89 -3.34
N TRP A 207 -15.28 10.59 -2.09
CA TRP A 207 -15.19 11.59 -1.04
C TRP A 207 -14.13 12.65 -1.37
N VAL A 208 -12.93 12.25 -1.79
CA VAL A 208 -11.84 13.16 -2.20
C VAL A 208 -12.32 14.08 -3.32
N ARG A 209 -12.89 13.51 -4.40
CA ARG A 209 -13.43 14.29 -5.52
C ARG A 209 -14.44 15.35 -5.08
N SER A 210 -15.29 15.01 -4.12
CA SER A 210 -16.39 15.86 -3.66
C SER A 210 -15.97 16.92 -2.63
N ASN A 211 -14.88 16.69 -1.89
CA ASN A 211 -14.55 17.47 -0.69
C ASN A 211 -13.17 18.12 -0.71
N ILE A 212 -12.17 17.54 -1.39
CA ILE A 212 -10.76 17.90 -1.20
C ILE A 212 -10.44 19.35 -1.58
N ARG A 213 -11.27 19.95 -2.45
CA ARG A 213 -11.18 21.37 -2.78
C ARG A 213 -11.24 22.25 -1.55
N ASN A 214 -12.10 21.94 -0.58
CA ASN A 214 -12.23 22.75 0.64
C ASN A 214 -11.05 22.57 1.60
N PHE A 215 -10.18 21.58 1.35
CA PHE A 215 -8.89 21.37 2.05
C PHE A 215 -7.71 21.93 1.25
N GLY A 216 -7.98 22.72 0.20
CA GLY A 216 -6.99 23.32 -0.70
C GLY A 216 -6.45 22.41 -1.80
N GLY A 217 -6.94 21.18 -1.90
CA GLY A 217 -6.55 20.24 -2.94
C GLY A 217 -7.28 20.49 -4.26
N ASP A 218 -6.71 19.98 -5.34
CA ASP A 218 -7.28 20.01 -6.67
C ASP A 218 -7.86 18.62 -7.02
N PRO A 219 -9.20 18.47 -7.11
CA PRO A 219 -9.82 17.19 -7.44
C PRO A 219 -9.50 16.73 -8.88
N ASP A 220 -9.00 17.62 -9.74
CA ASP A 220 -8.58 17.31 -11.11
C ASP A 220 -7.08 16.96 -11.20
N ARG A 221 -6.37 16.90 -10.06
CA ARG A 221 -4.95 16.50 -9.95
C ARG A 221 -4.72 15.54 -8.77
N VAL A 222 -5.47 14.45 -8.79
CA VAL A 222 -5.39 13.36 -7.80
C VAL A 222 -4.44 12.26 -8.28
N THR A 223 -3.47 11.90 -7.45
CA THR A 223 -2.54 10.78 -7.63
C THR A 223 -2.81 9.75 -6.55
N ILE A 224 -3.11 8.50 -6.91
CA ILE A 224 -3.18 7.40 -5.95
C ILE A 224 -1.81 6.75 -5.81
N PHE A 225 -1.43 6.37 -4.60
CA PHE A 225 -0.18 5.66 -4.36
C PHE A 225 -0.29 4.66 -3.21
N GLY A 226 0.51 3.61 -3.27
CA GLY A 226 0.45 2.51 -2.31
C GLY A 226 1.64 1.57 -2.43
N GLU A 227 1.91 0.85 -1.35
CA GLU A 227 3.00 -0.12 -1.25
C GLU A 227 2.49 -1.52 -0.96
N SER A 228 3.14 -2.56 -1.50
CA SER A 228 2.74 -3.95 -1.29
C SER A 228 1.29 -4.20 -1.72
N ALA A 229 0.43 -4.68 -0.81
CA ALA A 229 -1.02 -4.76 -1.04
C ALA A 229 -1.67 -3.40 -1.41
N GLY A 230 -1.17 -2.29 -0.88
CA GLY A 230 -1.55 -0.95 -1.33
C GLY A 230 -1.18 -0.69 -2.79
N GLY A 231 -0.03 -1.19 -3.24
CA GLY A 231 0.39 -1.18 -4.64
C GLY A 231 -0.49 -2.07 -5.53
N TRP A 232 -0.89 -3.25 -5.03
CA TRP A 232 -1.91 -4.09 -5.66
C TRP A 232 -3.22 -3.30 -5.81
N ALA A 233 -3.69 -2.63 -4.76
CA ALA A 233 -4.89 -1.78 -4.79
C ALA A 233 -4.81 -0.70 -5.88
N VAL A 234 -3.69 0.03 -5.93
CA VAL A 234 -3.48 1.09 -6.94
C VAL A 234 -3.63 0.54 -8.35
N SER A 235 -2.91 -0.54 -8.67
CA SER A 235 -3.00 -1.16 -9.99
C SER A 235 -4.38 -1.75 -10.29
N LEU A 236 -5.07 -2.34 -9.30
CA LEU A 236 -6.44 -2.84 -9.44
C LEU A 236 -7.45 -1.70 -9.71
N LEU A 237 -7.28 -0.54 -9.08
CA LEU A 237 -8.06 0.66 -9.35
C LEU A 237 -7.76 1.21 -10.76
N VAL A 238 -6.51 1.19 -11.21
CA VAL A 238 -6.14 1.48 -12.60
C VAL A 238 -6.86 0.54 -13.57
N MET A 239 -7.03 -0.72 -13.22
CA MET A 239 -7.73 -1.71 -14.05
C MET A 239 -9.27 -1.64 -13.95
N SER A 240 -9.83 -0.97 -12.94
CA SER A 240 -11.26 -0.97 -12.69
C SER A 240 -12.01 0.15 -13.43
N PRO A 241 -13.07 -0.16 -14.20
CA PRO A 241 -13.91 0.88 -14.80
C PRO A 241 -14.70 1.69 -13.75
N MET A 242 -14.86 1.17 -12.52
CA MET A 242 -15.54 1.90 -11.44
C MET A 242 -14.71 3.08 -10.90
N ALA A 243 -13.40 3.08 -11.13
CA ALA A 243 -12.49 4.13 -10.67
C ALA A 243 -12.19 5.19 -11.74
N THR A 244 -12.75 5.07 -12.94
CA THR A 244 -12.53 6.01 -14.05
C THR A 244 -12.90 7.44 -13.65
N GLY A 245 -11.95 8.36 -13.82
CA GLY A 245 -12.14 9.79 -13.52
C GLY A 245 -12.09 10.15 -12.03
N LEU A 246 -11.73 9.21 -11.15
CA LEU A 246 -11.51 9.48 -9.72
C LEU A 246 -10.05 9.85 -9.39
N PHE A 247 -9.12 9.55 -10.30
CA PHE A 247 -7.71 9.91 -10.19
C PHE A 247 -7.10 10.08 -11.59
N HIS A 248 -5.91 10.66 -11.63
CA HIS A 248 -5.23 11.11 -12.85
C HIS A 248 -3.85 10.48 -13.01
N ARG A 249 -3.25 10.01 -11.91
CA ARG A 249 -1.93 9.40 -11.86
C ARG A 249 -1.89 8.28 -10.81
N ALA A 250 -0.98 7.34 -10.99
CA ALA A 250 -0.80 6.20 -10.10
C ALA A 250 0.67 5.98 -9.75
N ILE A 251 0.92 5.57 -8.50
CA ILE A 251 2.24 5.10 -8.05
C ILE A 251 2.10 3.75 -7.34
N SER A 252 2.78 2.72 -7.85
CA SER A 252 2.80 1.37 -7.25
C SER A 252 4.21 1.05 -6.77
N GLN A 253 4.36 0.94 -5.46
CA GLN A 253 5.64 0.62 -4.82
C GLN A 253 5.62 -0.85 -4.40
N SER A 254 6.56 -1.65 -4.90
CA SER A 254 6.72 -3.05 -4.51
C SER A 254 5.39 -3.85 -4.54
N GLY A 255 4.58 -3.65 -5.58
CA GLY A 255 3.30 -4.35 -5.71
C GLY A 255 2.43 -3.85 -6.87
N VAL A 256 2.05 -4.76 -7.77
CA VAL A 256 1.04 -4.54 -8.81
C VAL A 256 0.14 -5.77 -8.99
N ALA A 257 -1.01 -5.60 -9.64
CA ALA A 257 -1.93 -6.65 -10.04
C ALA A 257 -1.27 -7.47 -11.14
N GLY A 258 -1.08 -8.77 -10.88
CA GLY A 258 -0.23 -9.65 -11.69
C GLY A 258 0.38 -10.82 -10.90
N VAL A 259 0.18 -10.83 -9.58
CA VAL A 259 0.41 -11.95 -8.65
C VAL A 259 -0.91 -12.73 -8.40
N PRO A 260 -0.94 -13.90 -7.72
CA PRO A 260 -2.14 -14.73 -7.49
C PRO A 260 -3.07 -14.12 -6.44
N VAL A 261 -3.42 -12.86 -6.62
CA VAL A 261 -4.35 -12.13 -5.75
C VAL A 261 -5.71 -11.99 -6.40
N THR A 262 -5.98 -12.64 -7.54
CA THR A 262 -7.30 -12.60 -8.20
C THR A 262 -7.81 -13.98 -8.54
N GLN A 263 -9.10 -14.23 -8.32
CA GLN A 263 -9.75 -15.48 -8.73
C GLN A 263 -11.16 -15.24 -9.28
N ARG A 264 -11.71 -16.25 -9.95
CA ARG A 264 -13.14 -16.24 -10.29
C ARG A 264 -13.96 -16.41 -9.03
N GLY A 265 -15.06 -15.67 -8.92
CA GLY A 265 -15.90 -15.70 -7.73
C GLY A 265 -16.51 -17.09 -7.49
N ASP A 266 -16.34 -17.60 -6.27
CA ASP A 266 -17.05 -18.76 -5.73
C ASP A 266 -17.29 -18.60 -4.21
N LEU A 267 -18.10 -19.47 -3.64
CA LEU A 267 -18.40 -19.42 -2.20
C LEU A 267 -17.48 -20.31 -1.36
N THR A 268 -16.45 -20.93 -1.93
CA THR A 268 -15.65 -21.95 -1.24
C THR A 268 -15.02 -21.41 0.05
N GLN A 269 -14.47 -20.19 0.00
CA GLN A 269 -13.89 -19.53 1.17
C GLN A 269 -14.96 -19.23 2.22
N THR A 270 -16.12 -18.75 1.79
CA THR A 270 -17.24 -18.39 2.65
C THR A 270 -17.88 -19.59 3.33
N GLU A 271 -18.07 -20.68 2.60
CA GLU A 271 -18.56 -21.95 3.12
C GLU A 271 -17.54 -22.58 4.08
N SER A 272 -16.23 -22.47 3.78
CA SER A 272 -15.18 -22.94 4.69
C SER A 272 -15.15 -22.17 6.01
N LEU A 273 -15.27 -20.84 5.95
CA LEU A 273 -15.41 -19.99 7.15
C LEU A 273 -16.68 -20.34 7.93
N ALA A 274 -17.82 -20.49 7.25
CA ALA A 274 -19.07 -20.87 7.90
C ALA A 274 -18.95 -22.20 8.65
N LEU A 275 -18.33 -23.22 8.03
CA LEU A 275 -18.09 -24.51 8.67
C LEU A 275 -17.14 -24.40 9.87
N SER A 276 -16.09 -23.58 9.81
CA SER A 276 -15.14 -23.44 10.93
C SER A 276 -15.75 -22.80 12.16
N VAL A 277 -16.82 -22.02 12.00
CA VAL A 277 -17.55 -21.33 13.09
C VAL A 277 -18.93 -21.94 13.37
N ASN A 278 -19.18 -23.17 12.89
CA ASN A 278 -20.42 -23.92 13.08
C ASN A 278 -21.70 -23.24 12.53
N CYS A 279 -21.57 -22.36 11.54
CA CYS A 279 -22.71 -21.88 10.75
C CYS A 279 -23.14 -22.93 9.71
N SER A 280 -24.45 -23.08 9.53
CA SER A 280 -25.00 -23.98 8.50
C SER A 280 -24.70 -23.44 7.09
N THR A 281 -24.28 -24.32 6.18
CA THR A 281 -24.12 -24.02 4.76
C THR A 281 -25.30 -24.50 3.90
N ALA A 282 -26.36 -25.01 4.54
CA ALA A 282 -27.51 -25.59 3.83
C ALA A 282 -28.31 -24.54 3.04
N PHE A 283 -28.45 -23.33 3.58
CA PHE A 283 -29.14 -22.20 2.97
C PHE A 283 -28.28 -20.94 3.08
N TYR A 284 -28.16 -20.19 1.98
CA TYR A 284 -27.28 -19.03 1.89
C TYR A 284 -27.67 -17.92 2.88
N ASP A 285 -28.96 -17.60 2.98
CA ASP A 285 -29.44 -16.53 3.87
C ASP A 285 -29.17 -16.86 5.34
N ASP A 286 -29.40 -18.11 5.75
CA ASP A 286 -29.10 -18.60 7.11
C ASP A 286 -27.59 -18.56 7.39
N MET A 287 -26.78 -18.97 6.42
CA MET A 287 -25.31 -18.93 6.51
C MET A 287 -24.82 -17.49 6.72
N MET A 288 -25.24 -16.56 5.87
CA MET A 288 -24.80 -15.17 5.94
C MET A 288 -25.37 -14.45 7.18
N SER A 289 -26.61 -14.76 7.59
CA SER A 289 -27.18 -14.23 8.83
C SER A 289 -26.42 -14.71 10.06
N CYS A 290 -26.02 -15.99 10.09
CA CYS A 290 -25.19 -16.53 11.16
C CYS A 290 -23.82 -15.83 11.21
N LEU A 291 -23.13 -15.76 10.06
CA LEU A 291 -21.82 -15.12 9.93
C LEU A 291 -21.83 -13.62 10.31
N ARG A 292 -22.88 -12.88 9.94
CA ARG A 292 -23.03 -11.45 10.32
C ARG A 292 -23.27 -11.26 11.83
N GLY A 293 -23.83 -12.27 12.50
CA GLY A 293 -24.07 -12.24 13.94
C GLY A 293 -22.84 -12.53 14.80
N LEU A 294 -21.73 -12.96 14.19
CA LEU A 294 -20.51 -13.32 14.92
C LEU A 294 -19.71 -12.07 15.36
N PRO A 295 -18.98 -12.16 16.48
CA PRO A 295 -17.88 -11.25 16.79
C PRO A 295 -16.84 -11.19 15.68
N THR A 296 -16.09 -10.09 15.60
CA THR A 296 -15.12 -9.87 14.54
C THR A 296 -13.95 -10.86 14.59
N GLU A 297 -13.52 -11.22 15.79
CA GLU A 297 -12.46 -12.18 16.06
C GLU A 297 -12.76 -13.56 15.47
N ASP A 298 -14.03 -13.99 15.50
CA ASP A 298 -14.47 -15.29 15.00
C ASP A 298 -14.46 -15.37 13.46
N VAL A 299 -14.47 -14.21 12.79
CA VAL A 299 -14.41 -14.12 11.32
C VAL A 299 -13.06 -13.65 10.81
N SER A 300 -12.05 -13.52 11.67
CA SER A 300 -10.69 -13.12 11.28
C SER A 300 -9.96 -14.24 10.52
N THR A 301 -8.95 -13.88 9.73
CA THR A 301 -8.18 -14.84 8.93
C THR A 301 -6.70 -14.46 8.87
N LEU A 302 -5.84 -15.46 8.75
CA LEU A 302 -4.40 -15.31 8.44
C LEU A 302 -4.10 -15.57 6.96
N MET A 303 -5.08 -16.04 6.19
CA MET A 303 -4.91 -16.26 4.76
C MET A 303 -5.14 -14.98 3.99
N ILE A 304 -4.15 -14.57 3.18
CA ILE A 304 -4.28 -13.44 2.26
C ILE A 304 -5.52 -13.70 1.36
N PRO A 305 -6.55 -12.85 1.45
CA PRO A 305 -7.73 -12.98 0.61
C PRO A 305 -7.40 -12.69 -0.85
N THR A 306 -8.17 -13.29 -1.75
CA THR A 306 -8.11 -13.05 -3.17
C THR A 306 -9.23 -12.11 -3.61
N VAL A 307 -8.91 -11.22 -4.54
CA VAL A 307 -9.83 -10.31 -5.21
C VAL A 307 -10.67 -11.08 -6.22
N VAL A 308 -11.96 -10.78 -6.25
CA VAL A 308 -12.93 -11.46 -7.11
C VAL A 308 -13.00 -10.78 -8.47
N ILE A 309 -12.92 -11.57 -9.54
CA ILE A 309 -13.31 -11.13 -10.89
C ILE A 309 -14.85 -11.15 -10.96
N ASP A 310 -15.46 -10.04 -10.53
CA ASP A 310 -16.90 -9.88 -10.32
C ASP A 310 -17.67 -9.32 -11.53
N ARG A 311 -16.96 -9.00 -12.61
CA ARG A 311 -17.50 -8.34 -13.81
C ARG A 311 -18.08 -6.94 -13.58
N ARG A 312 -17.76 -6.32 -12.43
CA ARG A 312 -18.17 -4.97 -12.06
C ARG A 312 -16.94 -4.13 -11.70
N PHE A 313 -16.26 -4.49 -10.61
CA PHE A 313 -14.99 -3.91 -10.23
C PHE A 313 -13.87 -4.40 -11.16
N LEU A 314 -13.76 -5.72 -11.41
CA LEU A 314 -12.85 -6.29 -12.41
C LEU A 314 -13.64 -7.01 -13.49
N LEU A 315 -13.52 -6.55 -14.74
CA LEU A 315 -14.24 -7.17 -15.86
C LEU A 315 -13.66 -8.53 -16.28
N GLN A 316 -12.34 -8.69 -16.14
CA GLN A 316 -11.56 -9.87 -16.54
C GLN A 316 -10.38 -10.03 -15.56
N SER A 317 -9.54 -11.05 -15.79
CA SER A 317 -8.29 -11.17 -15.04
C SER A 317 -7.39 -9.95 -15.31
N PRO A 318 -6.53 -9.53 -14.35
CA PRO A 318 -5.53 -8.48 -14.57
C PRO A 318 -4.69 -8.72 -15.83
N TRP A 319 -4.29 -9.97 -16.06
CA TRP A 319 -3.52 -10.37 -17.25
C TRP A 319 -4.26 -10.09 -18.55
N ASP A 320 -5.55 -10.46 -18.62
CA ASP A 320 -6.38 -10.20 -19.80
C ASP A 320 -6.61 -8.70 -19.99
N LEU A 321 -6.82 -7.94 -18.92
CA LEU A 321 -7.01 -6.47 -18.99
C LEU A 321 -5.75 -5.77 -19.53
N MET A 322 -4.57 -6.16 -19.06
CA MET A 322 -3.28 -5.64 -19.55
C MET A 322 -3.01 -6.00 -21.01
N ASN A 323 -3.38 -7.21 -21.44
CA ASN A 323 -3.20 -7.67 -22.81
C ASN A 323 -4.19 -7.03 -23.78
N HIS A 324 -5.46 -6.93 -23.38
CA HIS A 324 -6.52 -6.30 -24.17
C HIS A 324 -6.45 -4.76 -24.13
N LYS A 325 -5.54 -4.19 -23.33
CA LYS A 325 -5.39 -2.74 -23.16
C LYS A 325 -6.67 -2.07 -22.68
N PHE A 326 -7.40 -2.75 -21.79
CA PHE A 326 -8.65 -2.27 -21.20
C PHE A 326 -8.42 -1.84 -19.75
N ILE A 327 -7.60 -0.80 -19.57
CA ILE A 327 -7.25 -0.21 -18.26
C ILE A 327 -7.29 1.31 -18.35
N ASN A 328 -7.50 2.00 -17.23
CA ASN A 328 -7.58 3.47 -17.19
C ASN A 328 -6.24 4.09 -17.63
N ARG A 329 -6.31 5.11 -18.49
CA ARG A 329 -5.12 5.82 -18.97
C ARG A 329 -4.69 6.88 -17.96
N VAL A 330 -3.64 6.59 -17.22
CA VAL A 330 -3.03 7.53 -16.28
C VAL A 330 -1.52 7.56 -16.46
N ASP A 331 -0.85 8.65 -16.06
CA ASP A 331 0.60 8.57 -15.88
C ASP A 331 0.89 7.61 -14.72
N TYR A 332 1.93 6.77 -14.84
CA TYR A 332 2.23 5.71 -13.89
C TYR A 332 3.72 5.68 -13.50
N LEU A 333 4.01 5.80 -12.20
CA LEU A 333 5.31 5.48 -11.61
C LEU A 333 5.23 4.13 -10.90
N LEU A 334 6.15 3.22 -11.13
CA LEU A 334 6.17 1.94 -10.42
C LEU A 334 7.59 1.43 -10.19
N GLY A 335 7.80 0.57 -9.20
CA GLY A 335 9.12 0.03 -8.93
C GLY A 335 9.14 -0.99 -7.81
N THR A 336 10.33 -1.51 -7.54
CA THR A 336 10.58 -2.49 -6.48
C THR A 336 11.85 -2.13 -5.72
N ASN A 337 12.06 -2.78 -4.60
CA ASN A 337 13.36 -2.82 -3.92
C ASN A 337 14.22 -3.94 -4.53
N ASN A 338 15.53 -3.91 -4.31
CA ASN A 338 16.44 -4.88 -4.93
C ASN A 338 16.56 -6.23 -4.18
N ASP A 339 15.85 -6.38 -3.05
CA ASP A 339 15.83 -7.59 -2.22
C ASP A 339 14.55 -7.70 -1.35
N GLU A 340 13.37 -7.82 -1.98
CA GLU A 340 12.06 -7.80 -1.29
C GLU A 340 11.86 -8.91 -0.23
N PHE A 341 12.56 -10.04 -0.34
CA PHE A 341 12.51 -11.12 0.65
C PHE A 341 13.76 -11.15 1.55
N GLY A 342 14.56 -10.07 1.56
CA GLY A 342 15.84 -10.03 2.27
C GLY A 342 15.71 -10.15 3.79
N PHE A 343 14.59 -9.72 4.39
CA PHE A 343 14.38 -9.78 5.83
C PHE A 343 12.92 -9.85 6.28
N TYR A 344 12.06 -8.87 5.95
CA TYR A 344 10.71 -8.78 6.52
C TYR A 344 9.81 -9.91 6.01
N LEU A 345 9.76 -10.15 4.70
CA LEU A 345 8.92 -11.22 4.16
C LEU A 345 9.51 -12.62 4.41
N SER A 346 10.83 -12.74 4.51
CA SER A 346 11.48 -14.02 4.84
C SER A 346 11.38 -14.41 6.30
N SER A 347 11.00 -13.50 7.23
CA SER A 347 10.77 -13.91 8.62
C SER A 347 9.61 -14.89 8.79
N GLU A 348 8.71 -14.97 7.80
CA GLU A 348 7.65 -15.98 7.73
C GLU A 348 8.15 -17.37 7.27
N TYR A 349 9.43 -17.47 6.88
CA TYR A 349 10.06 -18.66 6.34
C TYR A 349 11.09 -19.19 7.35
N PRO A 350 10.69 -20.07 8.29
CA PRO A 350 11.57 -20.49 9.40
C PRO A 350 12.79 -21.31 8.97
N TYR A 351 12.85 -21.71 7.70
CA TYR A 351 13.93 -22.48 7.07
C TYR A 351 14.89 -21.60 6.24
N ILE A 352 14.74 -20.27 6.33
CA ILE A 352 15.65 -19.31 5.71
C ILE A 352 16.32 -18.51 6.81
N ASP A 353 17.64 -18.65 6.94
CA ASP A 353 18.40 -17.92 7.96
C ASP A 353 19.80 -17.50 7.49
N ALA A 354 20.64 -17.07 8.44
CA ALA A 354 22.01 -16.66 8.18
C ALA A 354 22.93 -17.79 7.72
N ASP A 355 22.66 -19.03 8.14
CA ASP A 355 23.43 -20.22 7.79
C ASP A 355 23.02 -20.78 6.41
N GLY A 356 21.89 -20.35 5.87
CA GLY A 356 21.49 -20.56 4.48
C GLY A 356 20.17 -21.31 4.36
N MET A 357 20.06 -22.13 3.33
CA MET A 357 18.93 -23.04 3.07
C MET A 357 19.49 -24.36 2.57
N THR A 358 19.11 -25.48 3.17
CA THR A 358 19.55 -26.79 2.70
C THR A 358 18.85 -27.16 1.39
N ARG A 359 19.49 -28.03 0.59
CA ARG A 359 18.84 -28.61 -0.61
C ARG A 359 17.50 -29.27 -0.28
N ALA A 360 17.41 -29.97 0.84
CA ALA A 360 16.19 -30.66 1.24
C ALA A 360 15.04 -29.67 1.52
N GLU A 361 15.33 -28.55 2.18
CA GLU A 361 14.35 -27.47 2.37
C GLU A 361 13.96 -26.86 1.02
N PHE A 362 14.94 -26.56 0.16
CA PHE A 362 14.69 -26.02 -1.17
C PHE A 362 13.74 -26.90 -1.99
N GLU A 363 14.02 -28.20 -2.06
CA GLU A 363 13.20 -29.19 -2.78
C GLU A 363 11.82 -29.40 -2.15
N THR A 364 11.69 -29.17 -0.84
CA THR A 364 10.43 -29.30 -0.11
C THR A 364 9.51 -28.10 -0.36
N TYR A 365 10.04 -26.88 -0.30
CA TYR A 365 9.23 -25.67 -0.28
C TYR A 365 9.06 -25.01 -1.64
N LEU A 366 10.06 -25.11 -2.54
CA LEU A 366 9.96 -24.49 -3.87
C LEU A 366 8.70 -24.93 -4.64
N PRO A 367 8.33 -26.23 -4.69
CA PRO A 367 7.13 -26.63 -5.41
C PRO A 367 5.84 -26.01 -4.84
N TYR A 368 5.79 -25.77 -3.53
CA TYR A 368 4.63 -25.15 -2.91
C TYR A 368 4.50 -23.67 -3.32
N ASP A 369 5.60 -22.91 -3.24
CA ASP A 369 5.60 -21.50 -3.61
C ASP A 369 5.36 -21.31 -5.12
N LEU A 370 5.92 -22.19 -5.95
CA LEU A 370 5.65 -22.18 -7.40
C LEU A 370 4.23 -22.61 -7.74
N GLN A 371 3.59 -23.46 -6.96
CA GLN A 371 2.18 -23.80 -7.20
C GLN A 371 1.28 -22.58 -6.98
N GLN A 372 1.57 -21.72 -5.99
CA GLN A 372 0.82 -20.47 -5.82
C GLN A 372 0.93 -19.56 -7.05
N ILE A 373 2.12 -19.49 -7.65
CA ILE A 373 2.34 -18.77 -8.91
C ILE A 373 1.59 -19.46 -10.07
N ALA A 374 1.62 -20.79 -10.14
CA ALA A 374 0.92 -21.56 -11.16
C ALA A 374 -0.60 -21.36 -11.11
N ASP A 375 -1.18 -21.23 -9.92
CA ASP A 375 -2.62 -21.04 -9.70
C ASP A 375 -3.16 -19.73 -10.31
N GLN A 376 -2.28 -18.79 -10.68
CA GLN A 376 -2.64 -17.62 -11.49
C GLN A 376 -3.16 -17.99 -12.88
N TYR A 377 -2.68 -19.10 -13.43
CA TYR A 377 -3.00 -19.56 -14.77
C TYR A 377 -4.12 -20.58 -14.68
N LEU A 378 -5.12 -20.44 -15.56
CA LEU A 378 -6.26 -21.34 -15.57
C LEU A 378 -5.80 -22.78 -15.85
N GLY A 379 -5.84 -23.65 -14.84
CA GLY A 379 -5.35 -25.02 -14.93
C GLY A 379 -3.82 -25.16 -14.82
N GLY A 380 -3.14 -24.14 -14.28
CA GLY A 380 -1.70 -24.16 -14.04
C GLY A 380 -1.28 -25.27 -13.09
N ASN A 381 -0.11 -25.85 -13.36
CA ASN A 381 0.48 -26.91 -12.54
C ASN A 381 1.97 -26.63 -12.38
N VAL A 382 2.44 -26.61 -11.13
CA VAL A 382 3.86 -26.44 -10.78
C VAL A 382 4.80 -27.37 -11.57
N ASP A 383 4.39 -28.61 -11.86
CA ASP A 383 5.19 -29.58 -12.63
C ASP A 383 5.63 -29.03 -14.00
N THR A 384 4.88 -28.08 -14.54
CA THR A 384 5.13 -27.44 -15.84
C THR A 384 6.30 -26.45 -15.79
N ILE A 385 6.56 -25.84 -14.62
CA ILE A 385 7.54 -24.76 -14.47
C ILE A 385 8.66 -25.09 -13.48
N LEU A 386 8.52 -26.11 -12.64
CA LEU A 386 9.50 -26.43 -11.59
C LEU A 386 10.92 -26.59 -12.17
N GLN A 387 11.10 -27.48 -13.15
CA GLN A 387 12.41 -27.70 -13.76
C GLN A 387 12.91 -26.47 -14.54
N PRO A 388 12.12 -25.81 -15.40
CA PRO A 388 12.52 -24.56 -16.04
C PRO A 388 12.97 -23.47 -15.06
N VAL A 389 12.29 -23.32 -13.92
CA VAL A 389 12.67 -22.37 -12.88
C VAL A 389 14.00 -22.75 -12.23
N MET A 390 14.19 -24.04 -11.92
CA MET A 390 15.47 -24.53 -11.41
C MET A 390 16.61 -24.27 -12.40
N ASP A 391 16.38 -24.47 -13.70
CA ASP A 391 17.39 -24.24 -14.74
C ASP A 391 17.74 -22.75 -14.92
N GLU A 392 16.79 -21.83 -14.71
CA GLU A 392 17.04 -20.38 -14.79
C GLU A 392 17.80 -19.83 -13.58
N TYR A 393 17.59 -20.40 -12.39
CA TYR A 393 18.13 -19.86 -11.13
C TYR A 393 19.34 -20.61 -10.57
N LEU A 394 19.47 -21.91 -10.82
CA LEU A 394 20.47 -22.74 -10.16
C LEU A 394 21.65 -23.08 -11.06
N ASP A 395 22.86 -22.84 -10.56
CA ASP A 395 24.09 -23.43 -11.07
C ASP A 395 24.22 -24.85 -10.46
N PRO A 396 24.21 -25.91 -11.29
CA PRO A 396 24.37 -27.29 -10.80
C PRO A 396 25.65 -27.51 -9.99
N GLY A 397 26.71 -26.72 -10.22
CA GLY A 397 27.96 -26.79 -9.47
C GLY A 397 27.91 -26.21 -8.07
N MET A 398 26.89 -25.40 -7.75
CA MET A 398 26.72 -24.71 -6.47
C MET A 398 25.46 -25.17 -5.71
N ALA A 399 24.70 -26.10 -6.26
CA ALA A 399 23.38 -26.46 -5.74
C ALA A 399 23.40 -27.20 -4.37
N ASP A 400 24.58 -27.48 -3.80
CA ASP A 400 24.73 -27.99 -2.43
C ASP A 400 25.28 -26.93 -1.45
N ASP A 401 25.58 -25.71 -1.92
CA ASP A 401 25.99 -24.59 -1.07
C ASP A 401 24.75 -23.93 -0.44
N PRO A 402 24.59 -24.00 0.90
CA PRO A 402 23.39 -23.49 1.55
C PRO A 402 23.19 -21.97 1.40
N ILE A 403 24.29 -21.21 1.32
CA ILE A 403 24.23 -19.75 1.17
C ILE A 403 23.78 -19.41 -0.25
N TYR A 404 24.33 -20.10 -1.24
CA TYR A 404 23.92 -19.94 -2.63
C TYR A 404 22.44 -20.28 -2.83
N LEU A 405 21.98 -21.42 -2.27
CA LEU A 405 20.59 -21.84 -2.39
C LEU A 405 19.62 -20.83 -1.77
N ARG A 406 19.92 -20.33 -0.57
CA ARG A 406 19.13 -19.26 0.06
C ARG A 406 19.05 -18.04 -0.85
N ASP A 407 20.19 -17.55 -1.31
CA ASP A 407 20.24 -16.32 -2.09
C ASP A 407 19.47 -16.49 -3.42
N GLN A 408 19.54 -17.65 -4.08
CA GLN A 408 18.73 -17.91 -5.27
C GLN A 408 17.24 -18.05 -4.95
N TYR A 409 16.88 -18.68 -3.84
CA TYR A 409 15.48 -18.83 -3.41
C TYR A 409 14.83 -17.48 -3.15
N LEU A 410 15.49 -16.60 -2.39
CA LEU A 410 15.00 -15.25 -2.09
C LEU A 410 14.87 -14.39 -3.36
N GLN A 411 15.85 -14.48 -4.26
CA GLN A 411 15.82 -13.77 -5.53
C GLN A 411 14.70 -14.27 -6.45
N LEU A 412 14.45 -15.58 -6.47
CA LEU A 412 13.34 -16.20 -7.20
C LEU A 412 11.99 -15.68 -6.69
N LEU A 413 11.79 -15.69 -5.36
CA LEU A 413 10.55 -15.19 -4.77
C LEU A 413 10.33 -13.70 -5.08
N MET A 414 11.36 -12.86 -4.94
CA MET A 414 11.31 -11.44 -5.29
C MET A 414 10.95 -11.24 -6.77
N ASP A 415 11.64 -11.94 -7.67
CA ASP A 415 11.41 -11.80 -9.10
C ASP A 415 9.97 -12.21 -9.47
N ALA A 416 9.47 -13.32 -8.93
CA ALA A 416 8.14 -13.84 -9.24
C ALA A 416 6.99 -13.00 -8.65
N TRP A 417 7.14 -12.51 -7.41
CA TRP A 417 6.07 -11.79 -6.71
C TRP A 417 6.09 -10.27 -6.91
N PHE A 418 7.24 -9.67 -7.21
CA PHE A 418 7.37 -8.23 -7.24
C PHE A 418 7.93 -7.72 -8.57
N THR A 419 9.14 -8.14 -8.93
CA THR A 419 9.86 -7.51 -10.05
C THR A 419 9.26 -7.84 -11.41
N ALA A 420 8.96 -9.11 -11.69
CA ALA A 420 8.38 -9.52 -12.97
C ALA A 420 6.98 -8.94 -13.20
N PRO A 421 6.03 -9.00 -12.24
CA PRO A 421 4.74 -8.32 -12.37
C PRO A 421 4.88 -6.81 -12.62
N THR A 422 5.80 -6.14 -11.91
CA THR A 422 6.07 -4.71 -12.06
C THR A 422 6.58 -4.38 -13.47
N VAL A 423 7.56 -5.14 -13.98
CA VAL A 423 8.07 -4.96 -15.35
C VAL A 423 6.99 -5.24 -16.40
N MET A 424 6.15 -6.25 -16.17
CA MET A 424 5.01 -6.54 -17.04
C MET A 424 4.05 -5.36 -17.09
N MET A 425 3.65 -4.80 -15.94
CA MET A 425 2.73 -3.67 -15.86
C MET A 425 3.32 -2.44 -16.56
N ALA A 426 4.60 -2.13 -16.35
CA ALA A 426 5.29 -1.03 -17.03
C ALA A 426 5.28 -1.20 -18.56
N LYS A 427 5.55 -2.41 -19.06
CA LYS A 427 5.48 -2.75 -20.48
C LYS A 427 4.05 -2.65 -21.01
N ALA A 428 3.06 -3.08 -20.24
CA ALA A 428 1.66 -3.04 -20.63
C ALA A 428 1.13 -1.61 -20.79
N GLU A 429 1.41 -0.75 -19.80
CA GLU A 429 1.04 0.67 -19.75
C GLU A 429 1.75 1.48 -20.85
N SER A 430 3.07 1.31 -20.99
CA SER A 430 3.86 2.05 -22.00
C SER A 430 3.50 1.67 -23.44
N GLY A 431 2.96 0.47 -23.65
CA GLY A 431 2.55 -0.06 -24.94
C GLY A 431 1.14 0.35 -25.39
N MET A 432 0.41 1.18 -24.63
CA MET A 432 -0.95 1.58 -25.03
C MET A 432 -0.96 2.40 -26.33
N PRO A 433 -1.88 2.10 -27.28
CA PRO A 433 -2.00 2.86 -28.51
C PRO A 433 -2.46 4.29 -28.22
N ALA A 434 -1.84 5.26 -28.88
CA ALA A 434 -2.37 6.63 -28.90
C ALA A 434 -3.72 6.62 -29.64
N ILE A 435 -4.79 7.11 -29.01
CA ILE A 435 -6.07 7.34 -29.69
C ILE A 435 -6.19 8.84 -29.99
N ALA A 436 -6.71 9.16 -31.18
CA ALA A 436 -6.55 10.48 -31.81
C ALA A 436 -7.22 11.67 -31.08
N TRP A 437 -8.05 11.43 -30.06
CA TRP A 437 -8.90 12.45 -29.43
C TRP A 437 -8.57 12.74 -27.96
N GLU A 438 -7.61 12.03 -27.35
CA GLU A 438 -7.14 12.27 -25.99
C GLU A 438 -5.64 12.57 -26.01
N ALA A 439 -5.18 13.44 -25.11
CA ALA A 439 -3.83 13.98 -24.98
C ALA A 439 -2.74 12.86 -24.82
N PRO A 440 -1.42 13.19 -24.86
CA PRO A 440 -0.37 12.28 -25.30
C PRO A 440 -0.24 11.03 -24.42
N ARG A 441 0.29 9.94 -25.01
CA ARG A 441 0.58 8.63 -24.38
C ARG A 441 0.91 8.75 -22.88
N SER A 442 0.23 7.97 -22.03
CA SER A 442 0.56 7.77 -20.61
C SER A 442 2.07 7.69 -20.39
N ARG A 443 2.61 8.54 -19.52
CA ARG A 443 4.04 8.50 -19.16
C ARG A 443 4.24 7.43 -18.11
N VAL A 444 5.23 6.58 -18.34
CA VAL A 444 5.58 5.49 -17.44
C VAL A 444 7.00 5.72 -16.95
N TYR A 445 7.22 5.57 -15.65
CA TYR A 445 8.52 5.68 -15.00
C TYR A 445 8.73 4.46 -14.12
N GLN A 446 9.89 3.82 -14.23
CA GLN A 446 10.25 2.66 -13.40
C GLN A 446 11.42 3.00 -12.46
N TYR A 447 11.41 2.50 -11.22
CA TYR A 447 12.59 2.50 -10.34
C TYR A 447 12.96 1.11 -9.79
N GLU A 448 14.19 1.00 -9.33
CA GLU A 448 14.63 0.00 -8.35
C GLU A 448 15.37 0.74 -7.22
N LEU A 449 14.97 0.57 -5.95
CA LEU A 449 15.71 1.12 -4.80
C LEU A 449 16.88 0.20 -4.46
N GLN A 450 18.08 0.77 -4.37
CA GLN A 450 19.33 0.02 -4.15
C GLN A 450 20.10 0.42 -2.88
N HIS A 451 19.77 1.56 -2.26
CA HIS A 451 20.39 1.99 -1.00
C HIS A 451 19.70 1.39 0.23
N SER A 452 20.43 0.59 1.00
CA SER A 452 19.98 0.11 2.31
C SER A 452 20.39 1.10 3.39
N ALA A 453 19.41 1.63 4.13
CA ALA A 453 19.67 2.64 5.15
C ALA A 453 20.47 2.07 6.33
N SER A 454 21.41 2.87 6.84
CA SER A 454 22.30 2.54 7.97
C SER A 454 21.55 2.11 9.24
N VAL A 455 20.32 2.58 9.42
CA VAL A 455 19.43 2.21 10.52
C VAL A 455 19.06 0.71 10.51
N PHE A 456 19.17 0.04 9.37
CA PHE A 456 18.87 -1.38 9.18
C PHE A 456 20.06 -2.31 9.38
N SER A 457 21.17 -1.79 9.92
CA SER A 457 22.38 -2.57 10.22
C SER A 457 22.20 -3.73 11.23
N PHE A 458 21.02 -3.84 11.86
CA PHE A 458 20.63 -4.99 12.68
C PHE A 458 20.21 -6.22 11.87
N ARG A 459 19.88 -6.05 10.58
CA ARG A 459 19.48 -7.14 9.69
C ARG A 459 20.69 -8.01 9.32
N PRO A 460 20.49 -9.27 8.90
CA PRO A 460 21.56 -10.12 8.44
C PRO A 460 22.41 -9.46 7.33
N PRO A 461 23.74 -9.70 7.27
CA PRO A 461 24.62 -9.01 6.31
C PRO A 461 24.32 -9.25 4.82
N TYR A 462 23.54 -10.29 4.50
CA TYR A 462 23.14 -10.58 3.12
C TYR A 462 21.93 -9.76 2.66
N THR A 463 21.16 -9.20 3.59
CA THR A 463 19.98 -8.39 3.28
C THR A 463 20.40 -7.09 2.60
N LYS A 464 19.81 -6.78 1.44
CA LYS A 464 20.00 -5.49 0.75
C LYS A 464 18.88 -4.51 1.09
N VAL A 465 18.13 -4.04 0.11
CA VAL A 465 16.96 -3.19 0.31
C VAL A 465 15.74 -4.09 0.41
N ASP A 466 15.23 -4.20 1.62
CA ASP A 466 14.14 -5.11 2.01
C ASP A 466 12.77 -4.53 1.64
N HIS A 467 11.73 -5.36 1.66
CA HIS A 467 10.35 -4.90 1.46
C HIS A 467 10.00 -3.75 2.40
N THR A 468 9.26 -2.75 1.90
CA THR A 468 8.86 -1.51 2.62
C THR A 468 9.97 -0.48 2.93
N ASP A 469 11.24 -0.74 2.60
CA ASP A 469 12.34 0.20 2.92
C ASP A 469 12.19 1.57 2.24
N ASP A 470 11.59 1.62 1.06
CA ASP A 470 11.31 2.84 0.33
C ASP A 470 10.34 3.77 1.08
N LEU A 471 9.46 3.24 1.93
CA LEU A 471 8.54 4.02 2.77
C LEU A 471 9.26 4.95 3.72
N PHE A 472 10.43 4.54 4.23
CA PHE A 472 11.23 5.38 5.11
C PHE A 472 11.64 6.67 4.41
N PHE A 473 11.99 6.58 3.13
CA PHE A 473 12.43 7.73 2.34
C PHE A 473 11.24 8.55 1.81
N VAL A 474 10.19 7.91 1.29
CA VAL A 474 9.00 8.57 0.72
C VAL A 474 8.19 9.33 1.78
N PHE A 475 8.18 8.87 3.04
CA PHE A 475 7.52 9.58 4.14
C PHE A 475 8.48 10.44 4.98
N GLY A 476 9.73 10.62 4.55
CA GLY A 476 10.63 11.57 5.19
C GLY A 476 11.13 11.18 6.58
N ILE A 477 11.16 9.88 6.92
CA ILE A 477 11.62 9.41 8.24
C ILE A 477 13.03 9.92 8.58
N PRO A 478 14.01 9.93 7.66
CA PRO A 478 15.33 10.50 7.94
C PRO A 478 15.32 11.97 8.36
N LEU A 479 14.25 12.72 8.10
CA LEU A 479 14.16 14.15 8.38
C LEU A 479 13.51 14.48 9.73
N LEU A 480 12.96 13.47 10.42
CA LEU A 480 12.39 13.63 11.75
C LEU A 480 13.46 13.99 12.79
N ARG A 481 13.09 14.88 13.71
CA ARG A 481 13.90 15.35 14.85
C ARG A 481 13.20 15.00 16.16
N ASP A 482 13.96 14.74 17.23
CA ASP A 482 13.38 14.62 18.56
C ASP A 482 12.93 16.00 19.07
N VAL A 483 11.82 16.01 19.81
CA VAL A 483 11.18 17.20 20.40
C VAL A 483 12.10 17.93 21.38
N THR A 484 13.16 17.28 21.87
CA THR A 484 14.20 17.86 22.73
C THR A 484 15.33 18.58 21.98
N GLY A 485 15.31 18.58 20.64
CA GLY A 485 16.38 19.14 19.80
C GLY A 485 17.58 18.22 19.60
N ASN A 486 17.52 16.99 20.13
CA ASN A 486 18.46 15.92 19.80
C ASN A 486 18.05 15.22 18.49
N SER A 487 18.97 14.49 17.86
CA SER A 487 18.61 13.57 16.79
C SER A 487 17.58 12.56 17.31
N TRP A 488 16.52 12.34 16.53
CA TRP A 488 15.56 11.24 16.68
C TRP A 488 16.24 9.92 17.09
N LYS A 489 15.54 9.05 17.83
CA LYS A 489 16.07 7.78 18.38
C LYS A 489 16.84 6.94 17.34
N TYR A 490 16.44 7.07 16.07
CA TYR A 490 17.09 6.48 14.93
C TYR A 490 17.93 7.52 14.17
N SER A 491 19.20 7.20 13.94
CA SER A 491 20.14 8.04 13.20
C SER A 491 20.19 7.64 11.72
N PHE A 492 20.19 8.64 10.85
CA PHE A 492 20.43 8.50 9.41
C PHE A 492 21.63 9.37 9.00
N THR A 493 22.36 8.96 7.96
CA THR A 493 23.46 9.76 7.39
C THR A 493 22.92 11.02 6.70
N GLN A 494 23.80 11.96 6.33
CA GLN A 494 23.35 13.13 5.57
C GLN A 494 22.91 12.71 4.17
N GLU A 495 23.61 11.76 3.57
CA GLU A 495 23.32 11.17 2.27
C GLU A 495 21.94 10.49 2.23
N GLU A 496 21.51 9.85 3.33
CA GLU A 496 20.17 9.25 3.47
C GLU A 496 19.06 10.29 3.61
N ARG A 497 19.33 11.38 4.33
CA ARG A 497 18.40 12.52 4.42
C ARG A 497 18.22 13.18 3.07
N ASP A 498 19.32 13.30 2.35
CA ASP A 498 19.39 13.80 0.99
C ASP A 498 18.59 12.90 0.04
N LEU A 499 18.81 11.60 0.06
CA LEU A 499 18.03 10.63 -0.73
C LEU A 499 16.52 10.73 -0.43
N SER A 500 16.14 10.90 0.85
CA SER A 500 14.73 11.08 1.23
C SER A 500 14.12 12.37 0.65
N LEU A 501 14.87 13.47 0.64
CA LEU A 501 14.44 14.71 0.00
C LEU A 501 14.25 14.54 -1.51
N ASP A 502 15.14 13.82 -2.19
CA ASP A 502 15.02 13.55 -3.64
C ASP A 502 13.84 12.65 -3.96
N MET A 503 13.65 11.56 -3.22
CA MET A 503 12.52 10.65 -3.42
C MET A 503 11.19 11.38 -3.21
N MET A 504 11.03 12.17 -2.13
CA MET A 504 9.82 12.97 -1.96
C MET A 504 9.63 14.00 -3.09
N ALA A 505 10.70 14.62 -3.57
CA ALA A 505 10.63 15.56 -4.70
C ALA A 505 10.17 14.87 -5.99
N TYR A 506 10.73 13.71 -6.36
CA TYR A 506 10.27 12.95 -7.54
C TYR A 506 8.79 12.56 -7.44
N TRP A 507 8.36 12.04 -6.27
CA TRP A 507 6.98 11.62 -6.05
C TRP A 507 6.01 12.80 -6.17
N VAL A 508 6.34 13.95 -5.57
CA VAL A 508 5.47 15.14 -5.63
C VAL A 508 5.51 15.78 -7.02
N ASN A 509 6.66 15.86 -7.69
CA ASN A 509 6.77 16.36 -9.06
C ASN A 509 5.91 15.53 -10.00
N PHE A 510 5.99 14.21 -9.88
CA PHE A 510 5.13 13.29 -10.61
C PHE A 510 3.65 13.50 -10.26
N ALA A 511 3.30 13.63 -8.99
CA ALA A 511 1.91 13.89 -8.58
C ALA A 511 1.38 15.25 -9.09
N THR A 512 2.26 16.22 -9.33
CA THR A 512 1.93 17.56 -9.82
C THR A 512 1.75 17.57 -11.34
N ASN A 513 2.75 17.03 -12.05
CA ASN A 513 2.96 17.24 -13.49
C ASN A 513 2.92 15.95 -14.31
N GLY A 514 2.94 14.78 -13.67
CA GLY A 514 3.05 13.47 -14.31
C GLY A 514 4.43 13.17 -14.88
N ASP A 515 5.43 13.96 -14.50
CA ASP A 515 6.84 13.78 -14.82
C ASP A 515 7.64 14.03 -13.53
N PRO A 516 8.38 13.03 -13.01
CA PRO A 516 9.17 13.20 -11.79
C PRO A 516 10.28 14.26 -11.97
N ASN A 517 10.66 14.59 -13.21
CA ASN A 517 11.67 15.59 -13.53
C ASN A 517 11.11 17.02 -13.64
N ASP A 518 9.78 17.18 -13.73
CA ASP A 518 9.16 18.49 -13.87
C ASP A 518 8.75 19.04 -12.51
N SER A 519 9.52 19.98 -12.00
CA SER A 519 9.24 20.66 -10.74
C SER A 519 8.40 21.93 -10.89
N THR A 520 7.80 22.18 -12.05
CA THR A 520 6.96 23.37 -12.26
C THR A 520 5.77 23.33 -11.30
N GLY A 521 5.67 24.31 -10.40
CA GLY A 521 4.62 24.33 -9.37
C GLY A 521 4.80 23.31 -8.24
N ALA A 522 5.91 22.57 -8.22
CA ALA A 522 6.32 21.66 -7.16
C ALA A 522 7.64 22.14 -6.52
N ALA A 523 8.19 21.41 -5.53
CA ALA A 523 9.31 21.90 -4.73
C ALA A 523 10.63 22.02 -5.49
N ARG A 524 11.57 22.73 -4.86
CA ARG A 524 12.93 23.02 -5.33
C ARG A 524 13.70 21.71 -5.59
N MET A 525 14.04 21.43 -6.84
CA MET A 525 14.95 20.33 -7.16
C MET A 525 16.35 20.63 -6.65
N ARG A 526 16.99 19.62 -6.06
CA ARG A 526 18.45 19.54 -5.98
C ARG A 526 18.97 19.16 -7.38
N ASP A 527 20.29 19.06 -7.58
CA ASP A 527 20.84 18.51 -8.82
C ASP A 527 20.56 16.99 -8.88
N MET A 528 19.29 16.64 -9.14
CA MET A 528 18.76 15.29 -9.20
C MET A 528 19.07 14.65 -10.56
N VAL A 529 19.33 13.35 -10.56
CA VAL A 529 19.55 12.59 -11.80
C VAL A 529 18.27 12.57 -12.64
N HIS A 530 18.40 12.78 -13.94
CA HIS A 530 17.24 12.69 -14.82
C HIS A 530 16.65 11.27 -14.80
N TRP A 531 15.38 11.16 -14.44
CA TRP A 531 14.63 9.91 -14.46
C TRP A 531 14.09 9.65 -15.87
N PRO A 532 14.67 8.68 -16.60
CA PRO A 532 14.24 8.42 -17.97
C PRO A 532 12.84 7.82 -18.01
N ARG A 533 12.06 8.22 -19.02
CA ARG A 533 10.77 7.59 -19.29
C ARG A 533 10.95 6.13 -19.71
N TYR A 534 10.17 5.24 -19.11
CA TYR A 534 10.04 3.85 -19.54
C TYR A 534 9.27 3.77 -20.86
N THR A 535 9.82 3.02 -21.82
CA THR A 535 9.16 2.68 -23.08
C THR A 535 9.37 1.20 -23.37
N SER A 536 8.49 0.58 -24.16
CA SER A 536 8.65 -0.83 -24.52
C SER A 536 9.99 -1.14 -25.24
N SER A 537 10.60 -0.13 -25.88
CA SER A 537 11.91 -0.23 -26.52
C SER A 537 13.09 0.02 -25.59
N SER A 538 13.03 1.06 -24.74
CA SER A 538 14.15 1.44 -23.88
C SER A 538 14.20 0.64 -22.59
N GLN A 539 13.02 0.33 -22.03
CA GLN A 539 12.84 -0.32 -20.73
C GLN A 539 13.71 0.33 -19.65
N SER A 540 13.81 1.66 -19.69
CA SER A 540 14.65 2.45 -18.79
C SER A 540 14.04 2.51 -17.40
N TYR A 541 14.91 2.49 -16.39
CA TYR A 541 14.53 2.66 -15.00
C TYR A 541 15.57 3.49 -14.25
N LEU A 542 15.16 4.09 -13.13
CA LEU A 542 16.04 4.82 -12.22
C LEU A 542 16.48 3.89 -11.09
N GLN A 543 17.79 3.78 -10.88
CA GLN A 543 18.39 3.18 -9.70
C GLN A 543 18.44 4.25 -8.61
N LEU A 544 17.57 4.14 -7.63
CA LEU A 544 17.53 5.05 -6.49
C LEU A 544 18.60 4.62 -5.47
N ASP A 545 19.55 5.52 -5.25
CA ASP A 545 20.67 5.34 -4.34
C ASP A 545 21.15 6.72 -3.85
N VAL A 546 21.99 6.79 -2.81
CA VAL A 546 22.65 8.02 -2.37
C VAL A 546 23.45 8.69 -3.50
N THR A 547 23.83 7.91 -4.51
CA THR A 547 24.26 8.40 -5.83
C THR A 547 23.42 7.72 -6.91
N SER A 548 22.20 8.22 -7.11
CA SER A 548 21.25 7.65 -8.06
C SER A 548 21.81 7.63 -9.49
N SER A 549 21.37 6.67 -10.30
CA SER A 549 21.75 6.57 -11.70
C SER A 549 20.62 5.97 -12.54
N ALA A 550 20.73 5.98 -13.86
CA ALA A 550 19.73 5.41 -14.76
C ALA A 550 20.31 4.22 -15.52
N ASP A 551 19.51 3.17 -15.69
CA ASP A 551 19.88 1.97 -16.43
C ASP A 551 18.69 1.46 -17.28
N VAL A 552 18.87 0.35 -17.98
CA VAL A 552 17.89 -0.24 -18.90
C VAL A 552 17.72 -1.73 -18.66
N ARG A 553 16.51 -2.23 -18.93
CA ARG A 553 16.18 -3.67 -18.93
C ARG A 553 16.53 -4.37 -17.61
N LEU A 554 15.94 -3.88 -16.53
CA LEU A 554 16.04 -4.46 -15.19
C LEU A 554 15.93 -5.99 -15.26
N ARG A 555 17.02 -6.70 -14.90
CA ARG A 555 17.09 -8.17 -14.83
C ARG A 555 16.57 -8.88 -16.09
N GLU A 556 17.00 -8.41 -17.28
CA GLU A 556 16.43 -8.77 -18.59
C GLU A 556 16.12 -10.26 -18.78
N SER A 557 17.05 -11.18 -18.48
CA SER A 557 16.84 -12.62 -18.70
C SER A 557 15.71 -13.17 -17.84
N ARG A 558 15.74 -12.87 -16.54
CA ARG A 558 14.74 -13.34 -15.57
C ARG A 558 13.37 -12.72 -15.83
N MET A 559 13.31 -11.45 -16.20
CA MET A 559 12.05 -10.80 -16.55
C MET A 559 11.44 -11.39 -17.82
N LYS A 560 12.25 -11.78 -18.82
CA LYS A 560 11.78 -12.51 -20.00
C LYS A 560 11.32 -13.92 -19.63
N PHE A 561 12.05 -14.62 -18.77
CA PHE A 561 11.67 -15.94 -18.30
C PHE A 561 10.28 -15.90 -17.64
N TRP A 562 10.07 -15.02 -16.65
CA TRP A 562 8.79 -14.91 -15.94
C TRP A 562 7.66 -14.35 -16.79
N ASN A 563 7.90 -13.33 -17.62
CA ASN A 563 6.82 -12.64 -18.33
C ASN A 563 6.52 -13.18 -19.73
N GLU A 564 7.38 -14.04 -20.28
CA GLU A 564 7.22 -14.59 -21.64
C GLU A 564 7.26 -16.12 -21.64
N GLU A 565 8.26 -16.74 -21.01
CA GLU A 565 8.46 -18.19 -21.06
C GLU A 565 7.51 -18.96 -20.12
N VAL A 566 7.38 -18.55 -18.86
CA VAL A 566 6.45 -19.18 -17.89
C VAL A 566 5.01 -19.15 -18.39
N PRO A 567 4.46 -18.00 -18.85
CA PRO A 567 3.18 -17.93 -19.56
C PRO A 567 3.04 -18.93 -20.70
N ARG A 568 4.07 -19.04 -21.56
CA ARG A 568 4.06 -19.94 -22.72
C ARG A 568 4.01 -21.40 -22.30
N LEU A 569 4.79 -21.78 -21.28
CA LEU A 569 4.81 -23.12 -20.70
C LEU A 569 3.44 -23.46 -20.08
N MET A 570 2.81 -22.49 -19.42
CA MET A 570 1.46 -22.60 -18.84
C MET A 570 0.32 -22.54 -19.87
N GLY A 571 0.63 -22.63 -21.16
CA GLY A 571 -0.37 -22.70 -22.23
C GLY A 571 -1.04 -21.37 -22.57
N MET A 572 -0.54 -20.24 -22.05
CA MET A 572 -1.01 -18.93 -22.50
C MET A 572 -0.37 -18.60 -23.85
N HIS A 573 -1.20 -18.46 -24.88
CA HIS A 573 -0.74 -18.02 -26.18
C HIS A 573 -0.46 -16.51 -26.17
N VAL A 574 0.80 -16.15 -25.94
CA VAL A 574 1.31 -14.80 -26.21
C VAL A 574 1.30 -14.62 -27.73
N HIS A 575 0.23 -13.98 -28.22
CA HIS A 575 -0.09 -13.69 -29.64
C HIS A 575 -0.37 -14.90 -30.55
N ASN A 576 -1.67 -15.12 -30.82
CA ASN A 576 -2.13 -15.43 -32.16
C ASN A 576 -3.52 -14.81 -32.41
N HIS A 577 -3.56 -13.78 -33.26
CA HIS A 577 -4.80 -13.31 -33.88
C HIS A 577 -5.32 -14.40 -34.82
N ARG A 578 -6.05 -15.39 -34.27
CA ARG A 578 -7.07 -16.25 -34.89
C ARG A 578 -7.11 -17.59 -34.15
N ALA A 579 -8.08 -17.76 -33.25
CA ALA A 579 -8.72 -19.04 -33.04
C ALA A 579 -10.14 -18.83 -32.52
N ARG A 580 -11.09 -19.53 -33.14
CA ARG A 580 -12.53 -19.44 -32.93
C ARG A 580 -12.92 -19.96 -31.56
N ALA A 581 -13.95 -19.34 -30.98
CA ALA A 581 -14.67 -19.84 -29.83
C ALA A 581 -15.15 -21.28 -30.05
N GLY A 582 -14.72 -22.19 -29.18
CA GLY A 582 -15.22 -23.54 -29.04
C GLY A 582 -15.21 -23.91 -27.57
N PHE A 583 -16.32 -23.67 -26.89
CA PHE A 583 -16.53 -24.12 -25.51
C PHE A 583 -16.77 -25.63 -25.52
N ASN A 584 -15.87 -26.39 -24.92
CA ASN A 584 -16.17 -27.74 -24.44
C ASN A 584 -16.33 -27.66 -22.92
N ALA A 585 -17.54 -27.91 -22.45
CA ALA A 585 -17.84 -28.12 -21.03
C ALA A 585 -17.28 -29.49 -20.62
N GLY A 586 -16.11 -29.50 -19.99
CA GLY A 586 -15.54 -30.65 -19.31
C GLY A 586 -15.72 -30.47 -17.80
N THR A 587 -16.58 -31.29 -17.20
CA THR A 587 -16.70 -31.42 -15.75
C THR A 587 -15.50 -32.19 -15.21
N HIS A 588 -14.58 -31.52 -14.51
CA HIS A 588 -13.52 -32.16 -13.74
C HIS A 588 -13.50 -31.59 -12.32
N GLY A 589 -13.49 -32.52 -11.35
CA GLY A 589 -13.60 -32.23 -9.92
C GLY A 589 -12.41 -31.45 -9.37
N ALA A 590 -12.71 -30.59 -8.40
CA ALA A 590 -11.74 -29.79 -7.67
C ALA A 590 -10.70 -30.66 -6.94
N PRO A 591 -9.40 -30.34 -7.03
CA PRO A 591 -8.42 -30.90 -6.13
C PRO A 591 -8.55 -30.21 -4.76
N ARG A 592 -8.65 -31.04 -3.71
CA ARG A 592 -8.61 -30.62 -2.31
C ARG A 592 -7.14 -30.40 -1.90
N SER A 593 -6.68 -29.16 -1.82
CA SER A 593 -5.46 -28.82 -1.08
C SER A 593 -5.36 -27.32 -0.85
N LEU A 594 -6.00 -26.81 0.21
CA LEU A 594 -5.85 -25.43 0.69
C LEU A 594 -5.66 -25.34 2.21
N SER A 595 -5.26 -26.44 2.87
CA SER A 595 -5.46 -26.60 4.32
C SER A 595 -4.21 -26.98 5.13
N VAL A 596 -2.99 -26.63 4.71
CA VAL A 596 -1.79 -26.98 5.50
C VAL A 596 -1.00 -25.77 6.04
N LEU A 597 -1.04 -24.60 5.40
CA LEU A 597 -0.39 -23.40 5.97
C LEU A 597 -1.11 -22.90 7.24
N ALA A 598 -2.45 -22.99 7.26
CA ALA A 598 -3.24 -22.75 8.47
C ALA A 598 -2.96 -23.78 9.57
N PHE A 599 -2.55 -25.01 9.23
CA PHE A 599 -2.29 -26.06 10.20
C PHE A 599 -0.94 -25.87 10.93
N MET A 600 0.05 -25.26 10.27
CA MET A 600 1.35 -24.94 10.90
C MET A 600 1.29 -23.67 11.75
N LEU A 601 0.60 -22.61 11.29
CA LEU A 601 0.41 -21.38 12.08
C LEU A 601 -0.45 -21.60 13.32
N VAL A 602 -1.47 -22.48 13.25
CA VAL A 602 -2.30 -22.85 14.42
C VAL A 602 -1.55 -23.76 15.41
N MET A 603 -0.63 -24.60 14.94
CA MET A 603 0.18 -25.46 15.83
C MET A 603 1.18 -24.68 16.68
N PHE A 604 1.71 -23.57 16.20
CA PHE A 604 2.60 -22.71 17.01
C PHE A 604 1.87 -21.89 18.06
N TYR A 605 0.62 -21.47 17.81
CA TYR A 605 -0.18 -20.74 18.81
C TYR A 605 -0.81 -21.60 19.90
N LEU A 606 -0.92 -22.92 19.69
CA LEU A 606 -1.43 -23.86 20.71
C LEU A 606 -0.32 -24.47 21.59
N LEU A 607 0.95 -24.16 21.31
CA LEU A 607 2.11 -24.68 22.05
C LEU A 607 3.02 -23.60 22.67
N ALA A 608 2.59 -22.33 22.68
CA ALA A 608 3.26 -21.22 23.36
C ALA A 608 2.46 -20.72 24.57
#